data_AF-A0A2X1LFS9-F1
#
_entry.id   AF-A0A2X1LFS9-F1
#
_cell.length_a   1.000
_cell.length_b   1.000
_cell.length_c   1.000
_cell.angle_alpha   90.00
_cell.angle_beta   90.00
_cell.angle_gamma   90.00
#
_symmetry.space_group_name_H-M   'P 1'
#
loop_
_entity.id
_entity.type
_entity.pdbx_description
1 polymer ?
#
loop_
_entity_poly.entity_id
_entity_poly.type
_entity_poly.pdbx_seq_one_letter_code
_entity_poly.pdbx_strand_id
1 'polypeptide(L)' 'MKKAGHAITGLRIIGEVDGDDEAIFRPIQKYINGTWYNVAQV' A
#
# COMPACT_ATOMS: atom_id res chain seq x y z
N MET A 1 6.77 -0.17 -8.95
CA MET A 1 7.17 1.08 -8.26
C MET A 1 6.86 0.96 -6.78
N LYS A 2 7.84 1.17 -5.88
CA LYS A 2 7.58 1.23 -4.42
C LYS A 2 6.92 2.57 -4.10
N LYS A 3 5.69 2.56 -3.58
CA LYS A 3 5.05 3.76 -3.04
C LYS A 3 5.53 3.94 -1.60
N ALA A 4 6.38 4.94 -1.36
CA ALA A 4 6.87 5.23 -0.01
C ALA A 4 5.68 5.39 0.96
N GLY A 5 5.80 4.77 2.14
CA GLY A 5 4.74 4.84 3.15
C GLY A 5 3.53 3.97 2.86
N HIS A 6 3.58 3.03 1.91
CA HIS A 6 2.48 2.13 1.63
C HIS A 6 2.90 0.68 1.84
N ALA A 7 1.96 -0.13 2.34
CA ALA A 7 2.11 -1.58 2.45
C ALA A 7 1.27 -2.27 1.37
N ILE A 8 1.74 -3.44 0.92
CA ILE A 8 0.90 -4.35 0.12
C ILE A 8 -0.15 -4.93 1.05
N THR A 9 -1.42 -4.80 0.69
CA THR A 9 -2.55 -5.36 1.46
C THR A 9 -3.33 -6.41 0.69
N GLY A 10 -2.92 -6.71 -0.54
CA GLY A 10 -3.55 -7.73 -1.37
C GLY A 10 -3.04 -7.72 -2.80
N LEU A 11 -3.60 -8.62 -3.59
CA LEU A 11 -3.41 -8.73 -5.04
C LEU A 11 -4.77 -8.61 -5.73
N ARG A 12 -4.80 -7.96 -6.89
CA ARG A 12 -5.94 -8.00 -7.79
C ARG A 12 -5.65 -9.05 -8.86
N ILE A 13 -6.32 -10.18 -8.73
CA ILE A 13 -6.18 -11.33 -9.61
C ILE A 13 -7.34 -11.37 -10.58
N ILE A 14 -7.05 -11.62 -11.86
CA ILE A 14 -8.06 -11.89 -12.88
C ILE A 14 -7.76 -13.28 -13.46
N GLY A 15 -8.52 -14.29 -13.03
CA GLY A 15 -8.30 -15.67 -13.46
C GLY A 15 -7.32 -16.40 -12.55
N GLU A 16 -6.25 -16.95 -13.11
CA GLU A 16 -5.22 -17.68 -12.37
C GLU A 16 -4.24 -16.72 -11.68
N VAL A 17 -3.55 -17.20 -10.65
CA VAL A 17 -2.49 -16.45 -9.97
C VAL A 17 -1.23 -16.55 -10.81
N ASP A 18 -0.80 -15.44 -11.41
CA ASP A 18 0.40 -15.41 -12.25
C ASP A 18 1.28 -14.16 -12.00
N GLY A 19 2.29 -13.96 -12.84
CA GLY A 19 3.30 -12.93 -12.64
C GLY A 19 2.85 -11.50 -12.95
N ASP A 20 1.70 -11.29 -13.57
CA ASP A 20 1.18 -9.97 -13.93
C ASP A 20 0.16 -9.39 -12.94
N ASP A 21 -0.19 -10.16 -11.92
CA ASP A 21 -1.14 -9.77 -10.87
C ASP A 21 -0.77 -8.44 -10.20
N GLU A 22 -1.74 -7.53 -10.16
CA GLU A 22 -1.52 -6.19 -9.62
C GLU A 22 -1.52 -6.18 -8.10
N ALA A 23 -0.42 -5.75 -7.49
CA ALA A 23 -0.36 -5.52 -6.05
C ALA A 23 -1.18 -4.28 -5.63
N ILE A 24 -2.04 -4.46 -4.62
CA ILE A 24 -2.84 -3.39 -4.01
C ILE A 24 -2.08 -2.80 -2.83
N PHE A 25 -1.83 -1.50 -2.90
CA PHE A 25 -1.09 -0.74 -1.89
C PHE A 25 -2.01 0.19 -1.12
N ARG A 26 -1.92 0.19 0.22
CA ARG A 26 -2.61 1.16 1.09
C ARG A 26 -1.61 2.00 1.88
N PRO A 27 -1.90 3.29 2.11
CA PRO A 27 -1.03 4.16 2.88
C PRO A 27 -1.01 3.72 4.34
N ILE A 28 0.17 3.72 4.94
CA ILE A 28 0.35 3.64 6.38
C ILE A 28 0.18 5.05 6.92
N GLN A 29 -0.67 5.21 7.92
CA GLN A 29 -0.98 6.50 8.51
C GLN A 29 -0.71 6.51 10.02
N LYS A 30 -0.33 7.67 10.54
CA LYS A 30 -0.16 7.94 11.97
C LYS A 30 -1.01 9.13 12.39
N TYR A 31 -1.63 9.02 13.56
CA TYR A 31 -2.45 10.07 14.13
C TYR A 31 -1.62 10.86 15.15
N ILE A 32 -1.43 12.16 14.89
CA ILE A 32 -0.64 13.05 15.75
C ILE A 32 -1.46 14.32 15.97
N ASN A 33 -1.75 14.62 17.24
CA ASN A 33 -2.40 15.85 17.69
C ASN A 33 -3.65 16.23 16.87
N GLY A 34 -4.60 15.30 16.73
CA GLY A 34 -5.84 15.58 15.99
C GLY A 34 -5.78 15.29 14.49
N THR A 35 -4.59 15.07 13.93
CA THR A 35 -4.37 15.02 12.46
C THR A 35 -3.80 13.69 12.00
N TRP A 36 -4.28 13.17 10.88
CA TRP A 36 -3.72 11.98 10.21
C TRP A 36 -2.62 12.38 9.23
N TYR A 37 -1.47 11.70 9.33
CA TYR A 37 -0.33 11.89 8.44
C TYR A 37 0.01 10.59 7.74
N ASN A 38 0.30 10.65 6.43
CA ASN A 38 0.92 9.53 5.73
C ASN A 38 2.37 9.37 6.21
N VAL A 39 2.78 8.12 6.43
CA VAL A 39 4.18 7.80 6.75
C VAL A 39 5.02 8.02 5.48
N ALA A 40 6.23 8.56 5.63
CA ALA A 40 7.25 8.51 4.59
C ALA A 40 8.15 7.30 4.86
N GLN A 41 8.49 6.55 3.82
CA GLN A 41 9.48 5.47 3.92
C GLN A 41 10.84 6.04 3.53
N VAL A 42 11.83 5.86 4.41
CA VAL A 42 13.23 6.28 4.18
C VAL A 42 13.99 5.18 3.44
#